data_AF-A0A6P2FI67-F1
#
_entry.id   AF-A0A6P2FI67-F1
#
_cell.length_a   1.000
_cell.length_b   1.000
_cell.length_c   1.000
_cell.angle_alpha   90.00
_cell.angle_beta   90.00
_cell.angle_gamma   90.00
#
_symmetry.space_group_name_H-M   'P 1'
#
loop_
_entity.id
_entity.type
_entity.pdbx_description
1 polymer ?
#
loop_
_entity_poly.entity_id
_entity_poly.type
_entity_poly.pdbx_seq_one_letter_code
_entity_poly.pdbx_strand_id
1 'polypeptide(L)'
;MSEPRPIGAARAIAVDQPAPGPRPQLALYQWWRLPSGQVVELRRIVGQHNPEVVVRNVNANGEMAPGEYVLTLRFLVNHGKKVKG
;
A
#
# COMPACT_ATOMS: atom_id res chain seq x y z
N MET A 1 24.99 -48.80 21.11
CA MET A 1 23.75 -48.01 21.31
C MET A 1 24.20 -46.62 21.68
N SER A 2 23.99 -45.62 20.82
CA SER A 2 24.51 -44.26 21.01
C SER A 2 23.34 -43.32 21.32
N GLU A 3 23.40 -42.61 22.45
CA GLU A 3 22.39 -41.62 22.83
C GLU A 3 22.40 -40.40 21.89
N PRO A 4 21.23 -39.81 21.58
CA PRO A 4 21.18 -38.56 20.83
C PRO A 4 21.50 -37.38 21.76
N ARG A 5 22.41 -36.49 21.33
CA ARG A 5 22.71 -35.25 22.06
C ARG A 5 21.57 -34.24 21.89
N PRO A 6 21.23 -33.44 22.91
CA PRO A 6 20.20 -32.42 22.79
C PRO A 6 20.64 -31.29 21.84
N ILE A 7 19.81 -31.00 20.85
CA ILE A 7 19.95 -29.83 19.97
C ILE A 7 19.70 -28.59 20.82
N GLY A 8 20.68 -27.69 20.86
CA GLY A 8 20.65 -26.47 21.66
C GLY A 8 19.39 -25.65 21.42
N ALA A 9 18.79 -25.17 22.51
CA ALA A 9 17.62 -24.30 22.49
C ALA A 9 17.89 -23.07 21.63
N ALA A 10 17.10 -22.89 20.56
CA ALA A 10 17.10 -21.68 19.76
C ALA A 10 16.71 -20.51 20.67
N ARG A 11 17.67 -19.64 21.01
CA ARG A 11 17.39 -18.38 21.69
C ARG A 11 16.65 -17.48 20.71
N ALA A 12 15.35 -17.32 20.91
CA ALA A 12 14.56 -16.33 20.19
C ALA A 12 15.16 -14.94 20.48
N ILE A 13 15.78 -14.34 19.47
CA ILE A 13 16.20 -12.94 19.53
C ILE A 13 14.92 -12.14 19.31
N ALA A 14 14.37 -11.59 20.38
CA ALA A 14 13.30 -10.61 20.28
C ALA A 14 13.88 -9.35 19.64
N VAL A 15 13.81 -9.28 18.32
CA VAL A 15 14.06 -8.03 17.59
C VAL A 15 12.92 -7.12 17.96
N ASP A 16 13.24 -6.04 18.68
CA ASP A 16 12.33 -4.95 19.01
C ASP A 16 11.91 -4.27 17.71
N GLN A 17 10.93 -4.88 17.03
CA GLN A 17 10.41 -4.38 15.78
C GLN A 17 9.56 -3.17 16.14
N PRO A 18 9.90 -1.95 15.68
CA PRO A 18 9.13 -0.77 16.02
C PRO A 18 7.67 -1.01 15.65
N ALA A 19 6.76 -0.65 16.57
CA ALA A 19 5.34 -0.81 16.36
C ALA A 19 4.97 -0.25 14.97
N PRO A 20 4.20 -0.98 14.16
CA PRO A 20 3.83 -0.51 12.84
C PRO A 20 3.16 0.86 13.00
N GLY A 21 3.75 1.88 12.39
CA GLY A 21 3.18 3.23 12.37
C GLY A 21 1.77 3.23 11.80
N PRO A 22 1.01 4.33 11.95
CA PRO A 22 -0.35 4.42 11.45
C PRO A 22 -0.37 4.09 9.95
N ARG A 23 -1.02 2.98 9.60
CA ARG A 23 -1.18 2.59 8.20
C ARG A 23 -2.13 3.60 7.55
N PRO A 24 -1.79 4.16 6.38
CA PRO A 24 -2.70 5.06 5.69
C PRO A 24 -3.99 4.31 5.38
N GLN A 25 -5.11 4.85 5.89
CA GLN A 25 -6.43 4.28 5.61
C GLN A 25 -6.80 4.62 4.17
N LEU A 26 -6.86 3.58 3.34
CA LEU A 26 -7.29 3.68 1.94
C LEU A 26 -8.81 3.59 1.92
N ALA A 27 -9.45 4.65 1.41
CA ALA A 27 -10.88 4.66 1.14
C ALA A 27 -11.12 4.74 -0.37
N LEU A 28 -12.17 4.08 -0.84
CA LEU A 28 -12.66 4.26 -2.21
C LEU A 28 -13.08 5.72 -2.42
N TYR A 29 -13.01 6.18 -3.67
CA TYR A 29 -13.33 7.54 -4.12
C TYR A 29 -12.42 8.63 -3.53
N GLN A 30 -11.36 8.23 -2.84
CA GLN A 30 -10.38 9.16 -2.31
C GLN A 30 -9.45 9.65 -3.39
N TRP A 31 -9.16 10.95 -3.38
CA TRP A 31 -8.24 11.57 -4.32
C TRP A 31 -6.79 11.54 -3.80
N TRP A 32 -5.88 11.27 -4.72
CA TRP A 32 -4.45 11.17 -4.49
C TRP A 32 -3.70 11.96 -5.55
N ARG A 33 -2.70 12.74 -5.14
CA ARG A 33 -1.75 13.38 -6.04
C ARG A 33 -0.53 12.47 -6.20
N LEU A 34 -0.23 12.10 -7.44
CA LEU A 34 0.93 11.29 -7.81
C LEU A 34 2.20 12.15 -7.89
N PRO A 35 3.41 11.56 -7.90
CA PRO A 35 4.67 12.28 -8.06
C PRO A 35 4.76 13.13 -9.32
N SER A 36 4.04 12.76 -10.39
CA SER A 36 3.92 13.54 -11.62
C SER A 36 3.13 14.84 -11.45
N GLY A 37 2.46 15.04 -10.31
CA GLY A 37 1.51 16.13 -10.08
C GLY A 37 0.07 15.80 -10.48
N GLN A 38 -0.14 14.70 -11.22
CA GLN A 38 -1.45 14.23 -11.64
C GLN A 38 -2.31 13.83 -10.44
N VAL A 39 -3.58 14.22 -10.44
CA VAL A 39 -4.55 13.81 -9.43
C VAL A 39 -5.34 12.62 -9.95
N VAL A 40 -5.53 11.64 -9.08
CA VAL A 40 -6.26 10.41 -9.40
C VAL A 40 -7.25 10.09 -8.29
N GLU A 41 -8.38 9.49 -8.66
CA GLU A 41 -9.35 8.92 -7.73
C GLU A 41 -9.16 7.41 -7.63
N LEU A 42 -9.15 6.88 -6.41
CA LEU A 42 -9.10 5.44 -6.17
C LEU A 42 -10.48 4.81 -6.38
N ARG A 43 -10.59 3.84 -7.30
CA ARG A 43 -11.87 3.24 -7.70
C ARG A 43 -12.09 1.85 -7.10
N ARG A 44 -11.04 1.02 -7.05
CA ARG A 44 -11.07 -0.32 -6.47
C ARG A 44 -9.67 -0.77 -6.07
N ILE A 45 -9.61 -1.74 -5.17
CA ILE A 45 -8.40 -2.46 -4.78
C ILE A 45 -8.59 -3.91 -5.20
N VAL A 46 -7.60 -4.47 -5.89
CA VAL A 46 -7.65 -5.84 -6.43
C VAL A 46 -6.40 -6.63 -6.01
N GLY A 47 -6.53 -7.95 -5.93
CA GLY A 47 -5.45 -8.84 -5.51
C GLY A 47 -5.29 -8.95 -3.99
N GLN A 48 -4.83 -10.11 -3.52
CA GLN A 48 -4.66 -10.39 -2.08
C GLN A 48 -3.21 -10.34 -1.61
N HIS A 49 -2.27 -10.93 -2.36
CA HIS A 49 -0.86 -11.04 -1.95
C HIS A 49 -0.01 -9.82 -2.36
N ASN A 50 -0.25 -9.29 -3.55
CA ASN A 50 0.36 -8.05 -4.03
C ASN A 50 -0.76 -7.13 -4.52
N PRO A 51 -1.42 -6.38 -3.62
CA PRO A 51 -2.59 -5.61 -3.97
C PRO A 51 -2.24 -4.51 -4.97
N GLU A 52 -3.12 -4.33 -5.93
CA GLU A 52 -3.10 -3.27 -6.92
C GLU A 52 -4.30 -2.35 -6.70
N VAL A 53 -4.15 -1.09 -7.08
CA VAL A 53 -5.19 -0.08 -7.01
C VAL A 53 -5.52 0.35 -8.42
N VAL A 54 -6.81 0.35 -8.73
CA VAL A 54 -7.29 0.91 -9.99
C VAL A 54 -7.72 2.34 -9.72
N VAL A 55 -7.19 3.24 -10.54
CA VAL A 55 -7.37 4.67 -10.39
C VAL A 55 -7.86 5.30 -11.68
N ARG A 56 -8.46 6.47 -11.55
CA ARG A 56 -8.96 7.27 -12.66
C ARG A 56 -8.44 8.70 -12.54
N ASN A 57 -8.03 9.30 -13.65
CA ASN A 57 -7.53 10.67 -13.63
C ASN A 57 -8.62 11.67 -13.29
N VAL A 58 -8.25 12.68 -12.51
CA VAL A 58 -9.06 13.85 -12.20
C VAL A 58 -8.41 15.04 -12.89
N ASN A 59 -9.15 15.73 -13.75
CA ASN A 59 -8.65 16.91 -14.46
C ASN A 59 -8.65 18.16 -13.54
N ALA A 60 -8.18 19.29 -14.05
CA ALA A 60 -8.09 20.54 -13.29
C ALA A 60 -9.46 21.07 -12.79
N ASN A 61 -10.55 20.68 -13.44
CA ASN A 61 -11.92 21.06 -13.08
C ASN A 61 -12.55 20.10 -12.06
N GLY A 62 -11.83 19.06 -11.62
CA GLY A 62 -12.36 18.03 -10.74
C GLY A 62 -13.14 16.93 -11.46
N GLU A 63 -13.14 16.90 -12.79
CA GLU A 63 -13.87 15.90 -13.57
C GLU A 63 -13.02 14.66 -13.83
N MET A 64 -13.66 13.51 -13.88
CA MET A 64 -12.99 12.24 -14.13
C MET A 64 -12.73 12.03 -15.63
N ALA A 65 -11.46 11.94 -16.03
CA ALA A 65 -11.10 11.66 -17.42
C ALA A 65 -11.56 10.25 -17.83
N PRO A 66 -11.91 9.99 -19.10
CA PRO A 66 -12.26 8.64 -19.54
C PRO A 66 -11.05 7.70 -19.42
N GLY A 67 -11.27 6.52 -18.83
CA GLY A 67 -10.25 5.47 -18.68
C GLY A 67 -9.80 5.24 -17.24
N GLU A 68 -9.54 3.98 -16.91
CA GLU A 68 -8.96 3.54 -15.65
C GLU A 68 -7.61 2.87 -15.92
N TYR A 69 -6.68 3.00 -14.98
CA TYR A 69 -5.41 2.29 -15.04
C TYR A 69 -4.97 1.81 -13.67
N VAL A 70 -4.00 0.90 -13.65
CA VAL A 70 -3.60 0.15 -12.47
C VAL A 70 -2.27 0.67 -11.95
N LEU A 71 -2.16 0.82 -10.63
CA LEU A 71 -0.92 1.07 -9.91
C LEU A 71 -0.75 -0.01 -8.86
N THR A 72 0.49 -0.31 -8.47
CA THR A 72 0.70 -1.13 -7.27
C THR A 72 0.27 -0.35 -6.04
N LEU A 73 -0.32 -1.02 -5.05
CA LEU A 73 -0.71 -0.34 -3.81
C LEU A 73 0.52 0.27 -3.11
N ARG A 74 1.64 -0.44 -3.14
CA ARG A 74 2.92 0.00 -2.57
C ARG A 74 3.37 1.33 -3.17
N PHE A 75 3.24 1.50 -4.49
CA PHE A 75 3.59 2.76 -5.15
C PHE A 75 2.71 3.91 -4.64
N LEU A 76 1.39 3.72 -4.60
CA LEU A 76 0.46 4.76 -4.17
C LEU A 76 0.71 5.18 -2.72
N VAL A 77 0.91 4.22 -1.82
CA VAL A 77 1.14 4.48 -0.39
C VAL A 77 2.48 5.18 -0.13
N ASN A 78 3.54 4.80 -0.84
CA ASN A 78 4.88 5.33 -0.58
C ASN A 78 5.14 6.68 -1.26
N HIS A 79 4.50 6.95 -2.40
CA HIS A 79 4.83 8.10 -3.24
C HIS A 79 3.64 9.02 -3.51
N GLY A 80 2.41 8.53 -3.35
CA GLY A 80 1.21 9.34 -3.48
C GLY A 80 0.96 10.20 -2.24
N LYS A 81 0.32 11.35 -2.43
CA LYS A 81 -0.15 12.21 -1.35
C LYS A 81 -1.67 12.28 -1.38
N LYS A 82 -2.33 11.92 -0.27
CA LYS A 82 -3.77 12.11 -0.11
C LYS A 82 -4.12 13.59 -0.30
N VAL A 83 -5.05 13.87 -1.20
CA VAL A 83 -5.64 15.21 -1.33
C VAL A 83 -6.70 15.30 -0.23
N LYS A 84 -6.59 16.30 0.66
CA LYS A 84 -7.65 16.60 1.61
C LYS A 84 -8.76 17.31 0.85
N GLY A 85 -9.93 16.68 0.79
CA GLY A 85 -11.19 17.36 0.51
C GLY A 85 -11.64 18.14 1.74
#